data_AF-A0A5D3APE0-F1
#
_entry.id   AF-A0A5D3APE0-F1
#
_cell.length_a   1.000
_cell.length_b   1.000
_cell.length_c   1.000
_cell.angle_alpha   90.00
_cell.angle_beta   90.00
_cell.angle_gamma   90.00
#
_symmetry.space_group_name_H-M   'P 1'
#
loop_
_entity.id
_entity.type
_entity.pdbx_description
1 polymer ?
#
loop_
_entity_poly.entity_id
_entity_poly.type
_entity_poly.pdbx_seq_one_letter_code
_entity_poly.pdbx_strand_id
1 'polypeptide(L)'
;MRLAKIFKKRHDKTAATFDDVTRAFYDAGRKLMDTRKTVKALERERATLLRSVADDIDLDYKSLRSFFLKSRKEEGDIRGDNKISNAELLGEWNNSSTEERSTWDHQPWENMRSRLELEGQQTSRASEIVQEDNDILRSLLDTIKSYRDQSAHMSYDRRDKALRRTSQIQGHVTSRRGGASGSASSSVGGSADNSGPPSWWSDLP
;
A
#
# COMPACT_ATOMS: atom_id res chain seq x y z
N MET A 1 6.67 -16.93 22.23
CA MET A 1 7.57 -15.74 22.26
C MET A 1 7.13 -14.75 21.17
N ARG A 2 7.37 -13.43 21.26
CA ARG A 2 7.06 -12.46 20.18
C ARG A 2 8.37 -11.94 19.58
N LEU A 3 8.45 -11.79 18.26
CA LEU A 3 9.67 -11.36 17.55
C LEU A 3 10.18 -10.00 18.07
N ALA A 4 9.26 -9.07 18.34
CA ALA A 4 9.57 -7.78 18.95
C ALA A 4 10.23 -7.89 20.34
N LYS A 5 10.02 -8.98 21.11
CA LYS A 5 10.68 -9.18 22.40
C LYS A 5 12.16 -9.55 22.26
N ILE A 6 12.54 -10.20 21.16
CA ILE A 6 13.94 -10.57 20.86
C ILE A 6 14.77 -9.30 20.64
N PHE A 7 14.21 -8.33 19.93
CA PHE A 7 14.90 -7.09 19.56
C PHE A 7 14.65 -5.90 20.50
N LYS A 8 13.94 -6.11 21.63
CA LYS A 8 13.54 -5.04 22.57
C LYS A 8 14.67 -4.55 23.47
N LYS A 9 15.62 -5.41 23.82
CA LYS A 9 16.76 -5.02 24.67
C LYS A 9 17.78 -4.25 23.82
N ARG A 10 18.12 -3.02 24.24
CA ARG A 10 19.42 -2.43 23.89
C ARG A 10 20.43 -3.32 24.60
N HIS A 11 21.23 -4.07 23.84
CA HIS A 11 22.31 -4.85 24.42
C HIS A 11 23.35 -3.85 24.93
N ASP A 12 23.60 -3.86 26.24
CA ASP A 12 24.58 -3.00 26.87
C ASP A 12 25.96 -3.25 26.25
N LYS A 13 26.63 -2.14 25.89
CA LYS A 13 27.88 -2.09 25.13
C LYS A 13 29.11 -2.68 25.87
N THR A 14 28.92 -3.30 27.02
CA THR A 14 29.98 -3.57 28.00
C THR A 14 30.49 -5.01 28.05
N ALA A 15 29.93 -5.94 27.25
CA ALA A 15 30.50 -7.28 27.12
C ALA A 15 31.46 -7.33 25.93
N ALA A 16 32.76 -7.51 26.21
CA ALA A 16 33.86 -7.65 25.26
C ALA A 16 33.78 -8.90 24.33
N THR A 17 32.60 -9.49 24.20
CA THR A 17 32.27 -10.70 23.42
C THR A 17 31.18 -10.46 22.37
N PHE A 18 30.64 -9.24 22.25
CA PHE A 18 29.69 -8.90 21.20
C PHE A 18 30.43 -8.58 19.89
N ASP A 19 30.68 -9.62 19.12
CA ASP A 19 31.19 -9.56 17.74
C ASP A 19 30.30 -8.66 16.87
N ASP A 20 30.89 -7.98 15.89
CA ASP A 20 30.21 -6.99 15.04
C ASP A 20 29.05 -7.60 14.26
N VAL A 21 29.15 -8.89 13.93
CA VAL A 21 28.11 -9.69 13.26
C VAL A 21 26.85 -9.82 14.12
N THR A 22 27.02 -10.13 15.41
CA THR A 22 25.92 -10.24 16.35
C THR A 22 25.22 -8.89 16.50
N ARG A 23 25.97 -7.80 16.54
CA ARG A 23 25.40 -6.44 16.57
C ARG A 23 24.57 -6.16 15.31
N ALA A 24 25.12 -6.45 14.14
CA ALA A 24 24.46 -6.25 12.85
C ALA A 24 23.14 -7.05 12.75
N PHE A 25 23.10 -8.28 13.26
CA PHE A 25 21.86 -9.06 13.39
C PHE A 25 20.77 -8.33 14.19
N TYR A 26 21.11 -7.82 15.38
CA TYR A 26 20.14 -7.10 16.22
C TYR A 26 19.69 -5.77 15.59
N ASP A 27 20.58 -5.07 14.87
CA ASP A 27 20.24 -3.86 14.13
C ASP A 27 19.28 -4.15 12.97
N ALA A 28 19.54 -5.18 12.18
CA ALA A 28 18.63 -5.64 11.12
C ALA A 28 17.24 -5.98 11.68
N GLY A 29 17.19 -6.69 12.81
CA GLY A 29 15.93 -7.03 13.47
C GLY A 29 15.16 -5.81 13.97
N ARG A 30 15.84 -4.82 14.56
CA ARG A 30 15.23 -3.55 14.96
C ARG A 30 14.66 -2.79 13.76
N LYS A 31 15.45 -2.66 12.69
CA LYS A 31 15.02 -2.00 11.45
C LYS A 31 13.77 -2.66 10.88
N LEU A 32 13.74 -3.99 10.81
CA LEU A 32 12.54 -4.73 10.38
C LEU A 32 11.31 -4.43 11.26
N MET A 33 11.49 -4.38 12.59
CA MET A 33 10.37 -4.08 13.49
C MET A 33 9.81 -2.67 13.25
N ASP A 34 10.69 -1.70 12.99
CA ASP A 34 10.27 -0.32 12.73
C ASP A 34 9.56 -0.20 11.37
N THR A 35 10.09 -0.81 10.31
CA THR A 35 9.40 -0.85 9.00
C THR A 35 8.01 -1.48 9.12
N ARG A 36 7.86 -2.56 9.90
CA ARG A 36 6.56 -3.20 10.14
C ARG A 36 5.58 -2.30 10.92
N LYS A 37 6.06 -1.47 11.84
CA LYS A 37 5.22 -0.47 12.51
C LYS A 37 4.72 0.57 11.51
N THR A 38 5.59 1.04 10.62
CA THR A 38 5.23 1.99 9.55
C THR A 38 4.14 1.42 8.66
N VAL A 39 4.34 0.20 8.13
CA VAL A 39 3.31 -0.48 7.32
C VAL A 39 1.98 -0.55 8.07
N LYS A 40 1.99 -0.98 9.34
CA LYS A 40 0.76 -1.07 10.13
C LYS A 40 0.07 0.27 10.33
N ALA A 41 0.83 1.37 10.45
CA ALA A 41 0.26 2.71 10.52
C ALA A 41 -0.41 3.07 9.18
N LEU A 42 0.27 2.85 8.06
CA LEU A 42 -0.25 3.08 6.72
C LEU A 42 -1.52 2.26 6.44
N GLU A 43 -1.56 1.00 6.85
CA GLU A 43 -2.73 0.14 6.67
C GLU A 43 -3.96 0.61 7.45
N ARG A 44 -3.75 1.19 8.65
CA ARG A 44 -4.82 1.79 9.45
C ARG A 44 -5.32 3.08 8.81
N GLU A 45 -4.41 3.88 8.30
CA GLU A 45 -4.77 5.08 7.54
C GLU A 45 -5.61 4.72 6.31
N ARG A 46 -5.17 3.75 5.50
CA ARG A 46 -5.95 3.25 4.35
C ARG A 46 -7.35 2.84 4.74
N ALA A 47 -7.47 2.10 5.84
CA ALA A 47 -8.77 1.66 6.34
C ALA A 47 -9.67 2.83 6.76
N THR A 48 -9.07 3.90 7.29
CA THR A 48 -9.78 5.13 7.66
C THR A 48 -10.23 5.89 6.42
N LEU A 49 -9.33 6.08 5.45
CA LEU A 49 -9.65 6.74 4.17
C LEU A 49 -10.74 5.99 3.40
N LEU A 50 -10.66 4.67 3.31
CA LEU A 50 -11.71 3.85 2.70
C LEU A 50 -13.07 4.01 3.40
N ARG A 51 -13.10 4.17 4.72
CA ARG A 51 -14.36 4.46 5.43
C ARG A 51 -14.89 5.83 5.06
N SER A 52 -14.05 6.86 5.05
CA SER A 52 -14.47 8.20 4.63
C SER A 52 -15.00 8.21 3.20
N VAL A 53 -14.36 7.49 2.27
CA VAL A 53 -14.86 7.38 0.89
C VAL A 53 -16.22 6.70 0.88
N ALA A 54 -16.36 5.57 1.58
CA ALA A 54 -17.62 4.84 1.70
C ALA A 54 -18.76 5.72 2.26
N ASP A 55 -18.47 6.48 3.30
CA ASP A 55 -19.43 7.39 3.95
C ASP A 55 -19.84 8.55 3.01
N ASP A 56 -18.91 9.11 2.23
CA ASP A 56 -19.20 10.24 1.33
C ASP A 56 -19.98 9.83 0.07
N ILE A 57 -19.88 8.56 -0.36
CA ILE A 57 -20.57 8.03 -1.55
C ILE A 57 -21.72 7.07 -1.21
N ASP A 58 -22.05 6.92 0.08
CA ASP A 58 -23.12 6.05 0.59
C ASP A 58 -23.00 4.58 0.14
N LEU A 59 -21.77 4.04 0.19
CA LEU A 59 -21.50 2.63 -0.10
C LEU A 59 -21.09 1.87 1.17
N ASP A 60 -21.39 0.57 1.22
CA ASP A 60 -20.89 -0.28 2.31
C ASP A 60 -19.36 -0.38 2.26
N TYR A 61 -18.71 -0.13 3.41
CA TYR A 61 -17.26 -0.18 3.56
C TYR A 61 -16.65 -1.51 3.14
N LYS A 62 -17.31 -2.66 3.44
CA LYS A 62 -16.73 -3.97 3.10
C LYS A 62 -16.74 -4.19 1.60
N SER A 63 -17.83 -3.82 0.93
CA SER A 63 -17.95 -3.87 -0.53
C SER A 63 -16.92 -2.99 -1.22
N LEU A 64 -16.82 -1.71 -0.82
CA LEU A 64 -15.83 -0.77 -1.38
C LEU A 64 -14.40 -1.28 -1.16
N ARG A 65 -14.08 -1.73 0.05
CA ARG A 65 -12.76 -2.29 0.37
C ARG A 65 -12.45 -3.52 -0.49
N SER A 66 -13.41 -4.44 -0.64
CA SER A 66 -13.20 -5.65 -1.44
C SER A 66 -12.93 -5.29 -2.89
N PHE A 67 -13.71 -4.36 -3.44
CA PHE A 67 -13.57 -3.88 -4.80
C PHE A 67 -12.21 -3.19 -5.01
N PHE A 68 -11.87 -2.21 -4.17
CA PHE A 68 -10.58 -1.51 -4.22
C PHE A 68 -9.40 -2.48 -4.20
N LEU A 69 -9.37 -3.43 -3.26
CA LEU A 69 -8.28 -4.40 -3.16
C LEU A 69 -8.23 -5.38 -4.34
N LYS A 70 -9.38 -5.69 -4.96
CA LYS A 70 -9.44 -6.52 -6.16
C LYS A 70 -8.84 -5.78 -7.35
N SER A 71 -9.19 -4.51 -7.55
CA SER A 71 -8.65 -3.68 -8.64
C SER A 71 -7.13 -3.53 -8.51
N ARG A 72 -6.61 -3.24 -7.31
CA ARG A 72 -5.15 -3.19 -7.07
C ARG A 72 -4.46 -4.52 -7.41
N LYS A 73 -5.09 -5.65 -7.08
CA LYS A 73 -4.57 -6.97 -7.46
C LYS A 73 -4.54 -7.19 -8.97
N GLU A 74 -5.57 -6.73 -9.68
CA GLU A 74 -5.67 -6.83 -11.15
C GLU A 74 -4.65 -5.91 -11.86
N GLU A 75 -4.31 -4.76 -11.26
CA GLU A 75 -3.25 -3.85 -11.71
C GLU A 75 -1.82 -4.40 -11.52
N GLY A 76 -1.68 -5.59 -10.92
CA GLY A 76 -0.39 -6.21 -10.65
C GLY A 76 0.24 -5.75 -9.34
N ASP A 77 -0.43 -4.87 -8.59
CA ASP A 77 -0.06 -4.49 -7.23
C ASP A 77 -0.50 -5.58 -6.25
N ILE A 78 0.15 -6.73 -6.41
CA ILE A 78 0.19 -7.77 -5.41
C ILE A 78 0.93 -7.14 -4.25
N ARG A 79 0.18 -6.62 -3.25
CA ARG A 79 0.69 -6.38 -1.89
C ARG A 79 1.69 -7.49 -1.64
N GLY A 80 2.95 -7.16 -1.34
CA GLY A 80 4.00 -8.15 -1.16
C GLY A 80 3.68 -9.14 -0.04
N ASP A 81 2.75 -10.06 -0.27
CA ASP A 81 2.31 -11.15 0.59
C ASP A 81 3.39 -12.24 0.62
N ASN A 82 4.49 -12.03 -0.10
CA ASN A 82 5.76 -12.73 0.07
C ASN A 82 6.51 -12.32 1.36
N LYS A 83 5.89 -11.54 2.26
CA LYS A 83 6.42 -11.31 3.61
C LYS A 83 6.54 -12.65 4.34
N ILE A 84 7.74 -12.99 4.75
CA ILE A 84 8.01 -14.08 5.68
C ILE A 84 7.26 -13.76 6.97
N SER A 85 6.39 -14.71 7.36
CA SER A 85 5.56 -14.54 8.53
C SER A 85 6.41 -14.39 9.80
N ASN A 86 5.89 -13.70 10.81
CA ASN A 86 6.51 -13.69 12.14
C ASN A 86 6.72 -15.11 12.69
N ALA A 87 5.85 -16.05 12.30
CA ALA A 87 5.93 -17.43 12.76
C ALA A 87 7.15 -18.14 12.18
N GLU A 88 7.48 -17.92 10.91
CA GLU A 88 8.67 -18.50 10.26
C GLU A 88 9.96 -17.93 10.85
N LEU A 89 10.08 -16.60 10.97
CA LEU A 89 11.26 -15.98 11.60
C LEU A 89 11.42 -16.40 13.07
N LEU A 90 10.32 -16.61 13.79
CA LEU A 90 10.34 -17.13 15.16
C LEU A 90 10.64 -18.63 15.19
N GLY A 91 10.24 -19.39 14.18
CA GLY A 91 10.58 -20.80 14.03
C GLY A 91 12.08 -20.96 13.86
N GLU A 92 12.68 -20.23 12.93
CA GLU A 92 14.14 -20.20 12.71
C GLU A 92 14.90 -19.81 13.99
N TRP A 93 14.40 -18.82 14.73
CA TRP A 93 14.97 -18.44 16.03
C TRP A 93 14.80 -19.52 17.11
N ASN A 94 13.62 -20.13 17.22
CA ASN A 94 13.31 -21.13 18.26
C ASN A 94 13.92 -22.50 17.96
N ASN A 95 14.32 -22.77 16.71
CA ASN A 95 15.09 -23.95 16.35
C ASN A 95 16.51 -23.95 16.96
N SER A 96 16.88 -22.89 17.66
CA SER A 96 18.11 -22.83 18.44
C SER A 96 17.86 -22.45 19.89
N SER A 97 18.42 -23.23 20.83
CA SER A 97 18.38 -22.91 22.25
C SER A 97 19.19 -21.64 22.55
N THR A 98 19.00 -21.06 23.73
CA THR A 98 19.81 -19.90 24.14
C THR A 98 21.26 -20.33 24.39
N GLU A 99 21.49 -21.55 24.89
CA GLU A 99 22.83 -22.13 25.01
C GLU A 99 23.47 -22.35 23.62
N GLU A 100 22.75 -22.88 22.64
CA GLU A 100 23.27 -23.08 21.28
C GLU A 100 23.66 -21.74 20.63
N ARG A 101 22.80 -20.72 20.76
CA ARG A 101 23.08 -19.37 20.25
C ARG A 101 24.29 -18.71 20.90
N SER A 102 24.62 -19.08 22.14
CA SER A 102 25.82 -18.57 22.81
C SER A 102 27.12 -19.15 22.24
N THR A 103 27.03 -20.25 21.48
CA THR A 103 28.15 -20.94 20.84
C THR A 103 28.22 -20.70 19.33
N TRP A 104 27.28 -19.93 18.77
CA TRP A 104 27.27 -19.61 17.35
C TRP A 104 28.52 -18.83 16.95
N ASP A 105 29.17 -19.31 15.90
CA ASP A 105 30.20 -18.58 15.18
C ASP A 105 29.58 -17.58 14.19
N HIS A 106 30.40 -16.99 13.32
CA HIS A 106 29.97 -15.92 12.41
C HIS A 106 28.82 -16.33 11.47
N GLN A 107 28.81 -17.56 10.95
CA GLN A 107 27.93 -17.93 9.83
C GLN A 107 26.43 -18.01 10.21
N PRO A 108 26.03 -18.64 11.34
CA PRO A 108 24.64 -18.64 11.79
C PRO A 108 24.08 -17.24 12.04
N TRP A 109 24.87 -16.34 12.64
CA TRP A 109 24.48 -14.95 12.84
C TRP A 109 24.25 -14.22 11.51
N GLU A 110 25.15 -14.42 10.55
CA GLU A 110 25.07 -13.80 9.23
C GLU A 110 23.87 -14.29 8.42
N ASN A 111 23.58 -15.59 8.47
CA ASN A 111 22.41 -16.18 7.83
C ASN A 111 21.13 -15.56 8.40
N MET A 112 21.01 -15.50 9.73
CA MET A 112 19.85 -14.90 10.39
C MET A 112 19.71 -13.40 10.08
N ARG A 113 20.83 -12.66 10.03
CA ARG A 113 20.84 -11.24 9.63
C ARG A 113 20.31 -11.06 8.21
N SER A 114 20.84 -11.82 7.26
CA SER A 114 20.47 -11.75 5.85
C SER A 114 18.98 -12.03 5.65
N ARG A 115 18.40 -12.98 6.41
CA ARG A 115 16.95 -13.26 6.40
C ARG A 115 16.13 -12.08 6.91
N LEU A 116 16.56 -11.42 7.99
CA LEU A 116 15.89 -10.22 8.50
C LEU A 116 15.97 -9.05 7.53
N GLU A 117 17.10 -8.87 6.84
CA GLU A 117 17.28 -7.82 5.83
C GLU A 117 16.40 -8.04 4.61
N LEU A 118 16.34 -9.28 4.10
CA LEU A 118 15.48 -9.65 2.98
C LEU A 118 14.00 -9.36 3.30
N GLU A 119 13.55 -9.81 4.47
CA GLU A 119 12.19 -9.53 4.94
C GLU A 119 11.95 -8.03 5.16
N GLY A 120 12.99 -7.29 5.59
CA GLY A 120 12.97 -5.84 5.71
C GLY A 120 12.73 -5.15 4.37
N GLN A 121 13.42 -5.59 3.32
CA GLN A 121 13.25 -5.08 1.95
C GLN A 121 11.85 -5.38 1.41
N GLN A 122 11.37 -6.61 1.59
CA GLN A 122 10.01 -7.00 1.18
C GLN A 122 8.94 -6.20 1.92
N THR A 123 9.11 -5.99 3.23
CA THR A 123 8.22 -5.15 4.04
C THR A 123 8.26 -3.69 3.59
N SER A 124 9.43 -3.16 3.22
CA SER A 124 9.57 -1.78 2.73
C SER A 124 8.83 -1.57 1.41
N ARG A 125 8.99 -2.48 0.44
CA ARG A 125 8.24 -2.43 -0.83
C ARG A 125 6.74 -2.47 -0.60
N ALA A 126 6.28 -3.31 0.33
CA ALA A 126 4.87 -3.33 0.70
C ALA A 126 4.41 -2.03 1.38
N SER A 127 5.30 -1.28 2.03
CA SER A 127 4.96 0.04 2.59
C SER A 127 4.71 1.07 1.49
N GLU A 128 5.49 1.03 0.40
CA GLU A 128 5.34 1.91 -0.76
C GLU A 128 3.98 1.70 -1.43
N ILE A 129 3.58 0.44 -1.64
CA ILE A 129 2.26 0.10 -2.20
C ILE A 129 1.11 0.62 -1.33
N VAL A 130 1.21 0.47 0.01
CA VAL A 130 0.15 0.96 0.92
C VAL A 130 0.14 2.49 0.98
N GLN A 131 1.30 3.13 0.83
CA GLN A 131 1.38 4.58 0.74
C GLN A 131 0.71 5.09 -0.54
N GLU A 132 0.98 4.46 -1.68
CA GLU A 132 0.32 4.76 -2.95
C GLU A 132 -1.21 4.60 -2.84
N ASP A 133 -1.68 3.50 -2.24
CA ASP A 133 -3.11 3.31 -1.96
C ASP A 133 -3.70 4.49 -1.17
N ASN A 134 -2.98 4.98 -0.15
CA ASN A 134 -3.43 6.11 0.66
C ASN A 134 -3.50 7.40 -0.17
N ASP A 135 -2.53 7.63 -1.05
CA ASP A 135 -2.49 8.82 -1.88
C ASP A 135 -3.62 8.83 -2.92
N ILE A 136 -3.92 7.67 -3.52
CA ILE A 136 -5.10 7.48 -4.39
C ILE A 136 -6.39 7.81 -3.64
N LEU A 137 -6.56 7.29 -2.42
CA LEU A 137 -7.77 7.50 -1.63
C LEU A 137 -7.92 8.94 -1.14
N ARG A 138 -6.82 9.63 -0.80
CA ARG A 138 -6.84 11.07 -0.47
C ARG A 138 -7.27 11.89 -1.68
N SER A 139 -6.66 11.65 -2.83
CA SER A 139 -7.03 12.34 -4.09
C SER A 139 -8.50 12.09 -4.46
N LEU A 140 -9.01 10.88 -4.20
CA LEU A 140 -10.40 10.53 -4.42
C LEU A 140 -11.34 11.33 -3.51
N LEU A 141 -11.04 11.40 -2.21
CA LEU A 141 -11.81 12.20 -1.25
C LEU A 141 -11.83 13.69 -1.62
N ASP A 142 -10.69 14.25 -2.02
CA ASP A 142 -10.62 15.65 -2.42
C ASP A 142 -11.47 15.93 -3.66
N THR A 143 -11.49 14.97 -4.60
CA THR A 143 -12.35 15.03 -5.79
C THR A 143 -13.83 15.02 -5.40
N ILE A 144 -14.26 14.07 -4.55
CA ILE A 144 -15.65 13.94 -4.10
C ILE A 144 -16.12 15.22 -3.40
N LYS A 145 -15.30 15.75 -2.48
CA LYS A 145 -15.62 16.99 -1.75
C LYS A 145 -15.71 18.20 -2.67
N SER A 146 -14.76 18.36 -3.58
CA SER A 146 -14.78 19.45 -4.57
C SER A 146 -16.06 19.42 -5.43
N TYR A 147 -16.48 18.25 -5.90
CA TYR A 147 -17.75 18.10 -6.62
C TYR A 147 -18.96 18.44 -5.76
N ARG A 148 -18.98 17.99 -4.50
CA ARG A 148 -20.07 18.27 -3.56
C ARG A 148 -20.19 19.78 -3.31
N ASP A 149 -19.09 20.46 -3.06
CA ASP A 149 -19.06 21.91 -2.81
C ASP A 149 -19.49 22.70 -4.05
N GLN A 150 -19.04 22.31 -5.24
CA GLN A 150 -19.50 22.91 -6.51
C GLN A 150 -20.99 22.67 -6.76
N SER A 151 -21.51 21.48 -6.42
CA SER A 151 -22.93 21.14 -6.58
C SER A 151 -23.82 21.87 -5.57
N ALA A 152 -23.32 22.15 -4.36
CA ALA A 152 -24.03 22.93 -3.34
C ALA A 152 -24.23 24.40 -3.74
N HIS A 153 -23.34 24.93 -4.59
CA HIS A 153 -23.44 26.28 -5.15
C HIS A 153 -24.34 26.39 -6.41
N MET A 154 -24.81 25.28 -6.97
CA MET A 154 -25.68 25.26 -8.15
C MET A 154 -27.14 25.07 -7.71
N SER A 155 -27.92 26.16 -7.71
CA SER A 155 -29.31 26.19 -7.27
C SER A 155 -30.16 25.04 -7.83
N TYR A 156 -31.06 24.53 -6.98
CA TYR A 156 -32.04 23.43 -7.03
C TYR A 156 -32.65 22.92 -8.35
N ASP A 157 -32.37 23.49 -9.51
CA ASP A 157 -33.15 23.27 -10.74
C ASP A 157 -32.53 22.25 -11.73
N ARG A 158 -31.57 21.42 -11.28
CA ARG A 158 -30.79 20.55 -12.18
C ARG A 158 -30.46 19.14 -11.70
N ARG A 159 -31.10 18.60 -10.65
CA ARG A 159 -30.96 17.15 -10.35
C ARG A 159 -31.32 16.28 -11.57
N ASP A 160 -32.29 16.73 -12.37
CA ASP A 160 -32.70 16.05 -13.60
C ASP A 160 -31.72 16.23 -14.78
N LYS A 161 -30.85 17.25 -14.74
CA LYS A 161 -29.89 17.57 -15.80
C LYS A 161 -28.50 16.95 -15.56
N ALA A 162 -28.15 16.68 -14.30
CA ALA A 162 -26.91 15.99 -13.95
C ALA A 162 -26.96 14.49 -14.31
N LEU A 163 -28.09 13.81 -14.02
CA LEU A 163 -28.35 12.42 -14.44
C LEU A 163 -28.39 12.26 -15.97
N ARG A 164 -28.88 13.28 -16.70
CA ARG A 164 -28.86 13.30 -18.19
C ARG A 164 -27.47 13.58 -18.79
N ARG A 165 -26.52 14.13 -18.02
CA ARG A 165 -25.16 14.41 -18.52
C ARG A 165 -24.17 13.29 -18.21
N THR A 166 -24.33 12.55 -17.12
CA THR A 166 -23.56 11.32 -16.86
C THR A 166 -23.84 10.25 -17.92
N SER A 167 -25.08 10.13 -18.38
CA SER A 167 -25.46 9.28 -19.52
C SER A 167 -24.91 9.77 -20.88
N GLN A 168 -24.60 11.07 -21.04
CA GLN A 168 -23.95 11.61 -22.26
C GLN A 168 -22.43 11.38 -22.28
N ILE A 169 -21.77 11.30 -21.13
CA ILE A 169 -20.35 10.91 -21.05
C ILE A 169 -20.18 9.45 -21.48
N GLN A 170 -21.15 8.59 -21.17
CA GLN A 170 -21.21 7.19 -21.61
C GLN A 170 -21.38 7.04 -23.14
N GLY A 171 -22.07 7.99 -23.80
CA GLY A 171 -22.27 7.99 -25.26
C GLY A 171 -21.09 8.51 -26.09
N HIS A 172 -20.20 9.33 -25.50
CA HIS A 172 -19.00 9.79 -26.22
C HIS A 172 -17.84 8.76 -26.21
N VAL A 173 -17.87 7.79 -25.28
CA VAL A 173 -16.86 6.73 -25.20
C VAL A 173 -17.11 5.61 -26.21
N THR A 174 -18.36 5.37 -26.62
CA THR A 174 -18.67 4.37 -27.66
C THR A 174 -18.44 4.89 -29.09
N SER A 175 -18.45 6.21 -29.32
CA SER A 175 -18.26 6.77 -30.66
C SER A 175 -16.80 6.84 -31.14
N ARG A 176 -15.79 6.65 -30.27
CA ARG A 176 -14.37 6.62 -30.68
C ARG A 176 -13.83 5.20 -30.96
N ARG A 177 -14.68 4.17 -30.91
CA ARG A 177 -14.34 2.79 -31.30
C ARG A 177 -14.95 2.40 -32.65
N GLY A 178 -14.91 3.32 -33.62
CA GLY A 178 -15.31 3.07 -35.00
C GLY A 178 -14.61 4.05 -35.93
N GLY A 179 -13.44 3.65 -36.46
CA GLY A 179 -12.68 4.49 -37.38
C GLY A 179 -11.22 4.10 -37.49
N ALA A 180 -10.95 2.91 -38.01
CA ALA A 180 -9.65 2.61 -38.60
C ALA A 180 -9.54 3.37 -39.93
N SER A 181 -8.58 4.28 -40.06
CA SER A 181 -7.80 4.53 -41.28
C SER A 181 -6.86 5.73 -41.13
N GLY A 182 -5.56 5.50 -41.33
CA GLY A 182 -4.74 6.34 -42.21
C GLY A 182 -4.05 7.59 -41.63
N SER A 183 -2.72 7.47 -41.53
CA SER A 183 -1.71 8.47 -41.95
C SER A 183 -1.36 9.68 -41.06
N ALA A 184 -0.13 9.61 -40.54
CA ALA A 184 0.97 10.57 -40.58
C ALA A 184 0.86 12.04 -40.07
N SER A 185 2.01 12.46 -39.51
CA SER A 185 2.54 13.82 -39.29
C SER A 185 2.36 14.53 -37.94
N SER A 186 3.52 14.59 -37.25
CA SER A 186 4.17 15.76 -36.62
C SER A 186 3.49 16.59 -35.52
N SER A 187 4.21 16.61 -34.39
CA SER A 187 4.64 17.79 -33.60
C SER A 187 3.71 18.44 -32.57
N VAL A 188 4.38 18.86 -31.50
CA VAL A 188 4.01 19.87 -30.48
C VAL A 188 3.07 19.42 -29.36
N GLY A 189 3.67 19.27 -28.17
CA GLY A 189 3.37 20.04 -26.97
C GLY A 189 1.93 20.04 -26.44
N GLY A 190 1.77 19.48 -25.25
CA GLY A 190 0.57 19.72 -24.44
C GLY A 190 0.55 18.82 -23.22
N SER A 191 1.07 19.34 -22.10
CA SER A 191 0.72 18.83 -20.77
C SER A 191 -0.80 18.74 -20.67
N ALA A 192 -1.29 17.57 -20.33
CA ALA A 192 -2.66 17.38 -19.87
C ALA A 192 -2.60 16.47 -18.65
N ASP A 193 -2.83 17.09 -17.49
CA ASP A 193 -3.13 16.44 -16.24
C ASP A 193 -4.27 15.45 -16.47
N ASN A 194 -3.92 14.17 -16.55
CA ASN A 194 -4.89 13.09 -16.65
C ASN A 194 -5.37 12.73 -15.25
N SER A 195 -5.98 13.70 -14.57
CA SER A 195 -6.67 13.52 -13.28
C SER A 195 -8.09 12.99 -13.51
N GLY A 196 -8.19 11.93 -14.32
CA GLY A 196 -9.43 11.18 -14.43
C GLY A 196 -9.66 10.39 -13.12
N PRO A 197 -10.91 10.18 -12.71
CA PRO A 197 -11.21 9.22 -11.66
C PRO A 197 -10.57 7.86 -12.01
N PRO A 198 -10.02 7.12 -11.02
CA PRO A 198 -9.46 5.79 -11.28
C PRO A 198 -10.47 4.92 -12.05
N SER A 199 -9.99 4.15 -13.02
CA SER A 199 -10.83 3.35 -13.93
C SER A 199 -11.86 2.48 -13.21
N TRP A 200 -11.48 1.94 -12.05
CA TRP A 200 -12.28 1.08 -11.19
C TRP A 200 -13.53 1.77 -10.60
N TRP A 201 -13.56 3.10 -10.55
CA TRP A 201 -14.75 3.85 -10.12
C TRP A 201 -15.93 3.65 -11.08
N SER A 202 -15.64 3.33 -12.35
CA SER A 202 -16.66 3.08 -13.39
C SER A 202 -17.44 1.78 -13.17
N ASP A 203 -16.94 0.88 -12.33
CA ASP A 203 -17.50 -0.46 -12.10
C ASP A 203 -18.20 -0.58 -10.73
N LEU A 204 -18.33 0.53 -9.98
CA LEU A 204 -19.16 0.56 -8.78
C LEU A 204 -20.66 0.55 -9.18
N PRO A 205 -21.50 -0.26 -8.52
CA PRO A 205 -22.93 -0.35 -8.81
C PRO A 205 -23.71 0.92 -8.47
#